data_AF-A0A815XSB9-F1
#
_entry.id   AF-A0A815XSB9-F1
#
_cell.length_a   1.000
_cell.length_b   1.000
_cell.length_c   1.000
_cell.angle_alpha   90.00
_cell.angle_beta   90.00
_cell.angle_gamma   90.00
#
_symmetry.space_group_name_H-M   'P 1'
#
loop_
_entity.id
_entity.type
_entity.pdbx_description
1 polymer ?
#
loop_
_entity_poly.entity_id
_entity_poly.type
_entity_poly.pdbx_seq_one_letter_code
_entity_poly.pdbx_strand_id
1 'polypeptide(L)'
;MVQAISRFFITILHKHRILLSFRINWIMIIISWIMSGIIAVSLLISPGAYQYEDESRVCTLTRKNFLISFLSAIIIFLFPMITITILYGIIIWHIKQHNRIHLRSTNAWRLKRNMKVFKNIFIFTSILGIGGTPYLISTIVNRIVPIPWPLYSISFLSIACTSAVGSIAILFTNEQARKIICAKFRRRQLIIPNATMNKKSVKVNQIATYHHKIDEIEILPANN
;
A
#
# COMPACT_ATOMS: atom_id res chain seq x y z
N MET A 1 -2.43 -9.95 3.40
CA MET A 1 -2.26 -11.02 4.39
C MET A 1 -0.86 -11.04 5.03
N VAL A 2 0.22 -11.18 4.25
CA VAL A 2 1.61 -11.30 4.78
C VAL A 2 1.98 -10.17 5.76
N GLN A 3 1.61 -8.93 5.45
CA GLN A 3 1.85 -7.78 6.34
C GLN A 3 1.15 -7.92 7.71
N ALA A 4 -0.05 -8.51 7.75
CA ALA A 4 -0.77 -8.75 9.01
C ALA A 4 -0.10 -9.85 9.83
N ILE A 5 0.30 -10.95 9.19
CA ILE A 5 1.02 -12.07 9.84
C ILE A 5 2.36 -11.60 10.39
N SER A 6 3.14 -10.85 9.61
CA SER A 6 4.42 -10.29 10.05
C SER A 6 4.27 -9.42 11.31
N ARG A 7 3.20 -8.63 11.39
CA ARG A 7 2.89 -7.82 12.58
C ARG A 7 2.41 -8.61 13.76
N PHE A 8 1.63 -9.64 13.50
CA PHE A 8 1.21 -10.59 14.52
C PHE A 8 2.44 -11.22 15.18
N PHE A 9 3.42 -11.66 14.39
CA PHE A 9 4.69 -12.18 14.90
C PHE A 9 5.47 -11.16 15.72
N ILE A 10 5.59 -9.92 15.23
CA ILE A 10 6.28 -8.85 15.96
C ILE A 10 5.60 -8.52 17.30
N THR A 11 4.27 -8.51 17.33
CA THR A 11 3.52 -8.02 18.50
C THR A 11 3.34 -9.10 19.57
N ILE A 12 3.03 -10.32 19.16
CA ILE A 12 2.66 -11.41 20.07
C ILE A 12 3.86 -12.30 20.34
N LEU A 13 4.55 -12.74 19.29
CA LEU A 13 5.67 -13.70 19.37
C LEU A 13 7.02 -12.99 19.53
N HIS A 14 7.06 -11.86 20.24
CA HIS A 14 8.29 -11.08 20.44
C HIS A 14 9.44 -11.90 21.08
N LYS A 15 9.11 -12.95 21.84
CA LYS A 15 10.07 -13.88 22.45
C LYS A 15 10.81 -14.73 21.41
N HIS A 16 10.21 -15.01 20.25
CA HIS A 16 10.79 -15.85 19.20
C HIS A 16 11.50 -15.00 18.14
N ARG A 17 12.71 -14.53 18.45
CA ARG A 17 13.52 -13.65 17.59
C ARG A 17 13.75 -14.20 16.17
N ILE A 18 13.78 -15.53 16.02
CA ILE A 18 13.99 -16.20 14.72
C ILE A 18 12.84 -15.90 13.74
N LEU A 19 11.60 -15.88 14.21
CA LEU A 19 10.41 -15.63 13.38
C LEU A 19 10.32 -14.18 12.88
N LEU A 20 11.01 -13.24 13.56
CA LEU A 20 11.09 -11.84 13.16
C LEU A 20 12.21 -11.57 12.13
N SER A 21 12.99 -12.57 11.76
CA SER A 21 14.11 -12.37 10.83
C SER A 21 13.62 -12.00 9.43
N PHE A 22 14.42 -11.19 8.73
CA PHE A 22 14.15 -10.79 7.35
C PHE A 22 13.96 -11.98 6.40
N ARG A 23 14.69 -13.07 6.65
CA ARG A 23 14.61 -14.33 5.90
C ARG A 23 13.21 -14.94 5.96
N ILE A 24 12.60 -14.99 7.15
CA ILE A 24 11.25 -15.55 7.32
C ILE A 24 10.20 -14.68 6.63
N ASN A 25 10.31 -13.36 6.70
CA ASN A 25 9.40 -12.47 5.96
C ASN A 25 9.48 -12.70 4.45
N TRP A 26 10.68 -12.89 3.89
CA TRP A 26 10.84 -13.26 2.47
C TRP A 26 10.23 -14.61 2.14
N ILE A 27 10.47 -15.63 2.95
CA ILE A 27 9.88 -16.96 2.76
C ILE A 27 8.35 -16.87 2.75
N MET A 28 7.74 -16.12 3.68
CA MET A 28 6.30 -15.91 3.69
C MET A 28 5.77 -15.21 2.42
N ILE A 29 6.50 -14.23 1.89
CA ILE A 29 6.14 -13.57 0.64
C ILE A 29 6.20 -14.59 -0.51
N ILE A 30 7.29 -15.34 -0.64
CA ILE A 30 7.48 -16.34 -1.69
C ILE A 30 6.37 -17.40 -1.63
N ILE A 31 6.08 -17.95 -0.45
CA ILE A 31 4.99 -18.92 -0.27
C ILE A 31 3.65 -18.30 -0.66
N SER A 32 3.35 -17.06 -0.23
CA SER A 32 2.11 -16.39 -0.61
C SER A 32 1.97 -16.24 -2.13
N TRP A 33 3.07 -15.94 -2.83
CA TRP A 33 3.07 -15.81 -4.28
C TRP A 33 2.90 -17.17 -4.98
N ILE A 34 3.61 -18.20 -4.51
CA ILE A 34 3.45 -19.58 -5.01
C ILE A 34 2.00 -20.04 -4.85
N MET A 35 1.39 -19.83 -3.68
CA MET A 35 -0.01 -20.18 -3.44
C MET A 35 -0.97 -19.43 -4.37
N SER A 36 -0.76 -18.13 -4.58
CA SER A 36 -1.56 -17.36 -5.55
C SER A 36 -1.37 -17.88 -6.99
N GLY A 37 -0.15 -18.24 -7.37
CA GLY A 37 0.16 -18.84 -8.66
C GLY A 37 -0.52 -20.20 -8.85
N ILE A 38 -0.47 -21.07 -7.84
CA ILE A 38 -1.15 -22.38 -7.85
C ILE A 38 -2.66 -22.19 -8.02
N ILE A 39 -3.28 -21.27 -7.28
CA ILE A 39 -4.73 -20.99 -7.42
C ILE A 39 -5.05 -20.52 -8.84
N ALA A 40 -4.26 -19.58 -9.39
CA ALA A 40 -4.46 -19.07 -10.74
C ALA A 40 -4.30 -20.17 -11.80
N VAL A 41 -3.26 -20.99 -11.71
CA VAL A 41 -2.99 -22.10 -12.64
C VAL A 41 -4.08 -23.17 -12.54
N SER A 42 -4.53 -23.52 -11.33
CA SER A 42 -5.63 -24.47 -11.12
C SER A 42 -6.93 -23.99 -11.77
N LEU A 43 -7.22 -22.69 -11.68
CA LEU A 43 -8.38 -22.10 -12.36
C LEU A 43 -8.20 -22.11 -13.89
N LEU A 44 -6.99 -21.93 -14.41
CA LEU A 44 -6.73 -21.97 -15.86
C LEU A 44 -6.84 -23.39 -16.44
N ILE A 45 -6.39 -24.40 -15.70
CA ILE A 45 -6.39 -25.80 -16.17
C ILE A 45 -7.78 -26.44 -16.03
N SER A 46 -8.60 -26.00 -15.08
CA SER A 46 -9.91 -26.60 -14.83
C SER A 46 -10.83 -26.45 -16.06
N PRO A 47 -11.24 -27.54 -16.72
CA PRO A 47 -12.10 -27.47 -17.88
C PRO A 47 -13.44 -26.85 -17.48
N GLY A 48 -13.81 -25.79 -18.17
CA GLY A 48 -15.02 -25.02 -17.88
C GLY A 48 -14.84 -23.90 -16.87
N ALA A 49 -13.72 -23.75 -16.17
CA ALA A 49 -13.52 -22.61 -15.26
C ALA A 49 -13.47 -21.27 -16.01
N TYR A 50 -12.99 -21.24 -17.25
CA TYR A 50 -13.10 -20.08 -18.14
C TYR A 50 -14.02 -20.43 -19.31
N GLN A 51 -15.01 -19.59 -19.55
CA GLN A 51 -15.92 -19.73 -20.69
C GLN A 51 -16.11 -18.37 -21.36
N TYR A 52 -16.18 -18.40 -22.69
CA TYR A 52 -16.61 -17.25 -23.47
C TYR A 52 -18.09 -17.03 -23.24
N GLU A 53 -18.47 -15.79 -22.95
CA GLU A 53 -19.85 -15.44 -22.70
C GLU A 53 -20.36 -14.49 -23.78
N ASP A 54 -21.33 -14.95 -24.55
CA ASP A 54 -21.74 -14.31 -25.80
C ASP A 54 -22.32 -12.91 -25.58
N GLU A 55 -23.03 -12.70 -24.47
CA GLU A 55 -23.62 -11.41 -24.11
C GLU A 55 -22.56 -10.33 -23.83
N SER A 56 -21.46 -10.74 -23.22
CA SER A 56 -20.40 -9.84 -22.75
C SER A 56 -19.26 -9.70 -23.75
N ARG A 57 -19.16 -10.65 -24.70
CA ARG A 57 -18.03 -10.84 -25.61
C ARG A 57 -16.68 -10.90 -24.88
N VAL A 58 -16.66 -11.39 -23.64
CA VAL A 58 -15.44 -11.57 -22.86
C VAL A 58 -15.32 -12.99 -22.34
N CYS A 59 -14.07 -13.46 -22.26
CA CYS A 59 -13.74 -14.72 -21.60
C CYS A 59 -13.59 -14.46 -20.10
N THR A 60 -14.57 -14.89 -19.32
CA THR A 60 -14.59 -14.71 -17.87
C THR A 60 -14.62 -16.04 -17.14
N LEU A 61 -14.33 -16.02 -15.84
CA LEU A 61 -14.54 -17.18 -14.98
C LEU A 61 -16.01 -17.62 -15.12
N THR A 62 -16.25 -18.88 -15.48
CA THR A 62 -17.59 -19.37 -15.83
C THR A 62 -18.57 -19.09 -14.71
N ARG A 63 -19.70 -18.54 -15.11
CA ARG A 63 -20.85 -18.36 -14.23
C ARG A 63 -21.80 -19.55 -14.28
N LYS A 64 -21.64 -20.43 -15.29
CA LYS A 64 -22.44 -21.66 -15.45
C LYS A 64 -22.16 -22.64 -14.32
N ASN A 65 -20.93 -22.67 -13.82
CA ASN A 65 -20.57 -23.47 -12.65
C ASN A 65 -20.51 -22.61 -11.38
N PHE A 66 -21.68 -22.41 -10.77
CA PHE A 66 -21.83 -21.63 -9.53
C PHE A 66 -20.86 -22.08 -8.44
N LEU A 67 -20.63 -23.39 -8.29
CA LEU A 67 -19.76 -23.93 -7.25
C LEU A 67 -18.31 -23.43 -7.38
N ILE A 68 -17.75 -23.47 -8.59
CA ILE A 68 -16.37 -23.01 -8.84
C ILE A 68 -16.27 -21.51 -8.60
N SER A 69 -17.20 -20.72 -9.15
CA SER A 69 -17.21 -19.27 -8.96
C SER A 69 -17.33 -18.89 -7.48
N PHE A 70 -18.25 -19.51 -6.76
CA PHE A 70 -18.47 -19.26 -5.34
C PHE A 70 -17.28 -19.67 -4.47
N LEU A 71 -16.70 -20.86 -4.69
CA LEU A 71 -15.50 -21.31 -3.98
C LEU A 71 -14.30 -20.40 -4.26
N SER A 72 -14.13 -19.97 -5.50
CA SER A 72 -13.06 -19.03 -5.86
C SER A 72 -13.22 -17.70 -5.11
N ALA A 73 -14.45 -17.19 -4.99
CA ALA A 73 -14.74 -15.96 -4.26
C ALA A 73 -14.50 -16.13 -2.75
N ILE A 74 -14.85 -17.29 -2.17
CA ILE A 74 -14.52 -17.59 -0.77
C ILE A 74 -13.01 -17.58 -0.55
N ILE A 75 -12.26 -18.32 -1.37
CA ILE A 75 -10.82 -18.52 -1.18
C ILE A 75 -10.04 -17.22 -1.45
N ILE A 76 -10.39 -16.49 -2.51
CA ILE A 76 -9.64 -15.30 -2.94
C ILE A 76 -10.03 -14.08 -2.12
N PHE A 77 -11.30 -13.96 -1.70
CA PHE A 77 -11.81 -12.75 -1.06
C PHE A 77 -12.19 -12.95 0.40
N LEU A 78 -13.13 -13.85 0.73
CA LEU A 78 -13.62 -13.97 2.11
C LEU A 78 -12.55 -14.49 3.07
N PHE A 79 -11.79 -15.52 2.69
CA PHE A 79 -10.78 -16.12 3.55
C PHE A 79 -9.70 -15.09 3.95
N PRO A 80 -9.04 -14.36 3.02
CA PRO A 80 -8.08 -13.33 3.40
C PRO A 80 -8.69 -12.21 4.26
N MET A 81 -9.92 -11.79 3.97
CA MET A 81 -10.61 -10.75 4.74
C MET A 81 -10.86 -11.17 6.19
N ILE A 82 -11.36 -12.39 6.39
CA ILE A 82 -11.61 -12.98 7.71
C ILE A 82 -10.28 -13.17 8.46
N THR A 83 -9.27 -13.75 7.82
CA THR A 83 -7.94 -13.95 8.44
C THR A 83 -7.32 -12.63 8.89
N ILE A 84 -7.38 -11.59 8.05
CA ILE A 84 -6.86 -10.25 8.41
C ILE A 84 -7.63 -9.70 9.61
N THR A 85 -8.95 -9.79 9.60
CA THR A 85 -9.81 -9.28 10.68
C THR A 85 -9.53 -9.98 12.00
N ILE A 86 -9.43 -11.31 12.00
CA ILE A 86 -9.11 -12.12 13.20
C ILE A 86 -7.72 -11.77 13.72
N LEU A 87 -6.69 -11.78 12.86
CA LEU A 87 -5.31 -11.48 13.27
C LEU A 87 -5.21 -10.11 13.95
N TYR A 88 -5.88 -9.10 13.39
CA TYR A 88 -5.89 -7.78 14.00
C TYR A 88 -6.75 -7.68 15.26
N GLY A 89 -7.88 -8.38 15.31
CA GLY A 89 -8.67 -8.50 16.53
C GLY A 89 -7.84 -9.04 17.69
N ILE A 90 -7.06 -10.09 17.44
CA ILE A 90 -6.14 -10.68 18.43
C ILE A 90 -5.06 -9.66 18.84
N ILE A 91 -4.44 -8.96 17.89
CA ILE A 91 -3.42 -7.94 18.18
C ILE A 91 -3.98 -6.83 19.09
N ILE A 92 -5.17 -6.30 18.78
CA ILE A 92 -5.81 -5.24 19.57
C ILE A 92 -6.15 -5.75 20.97
N TRP A 93 -6.71 -6.96 21.06
CA TRP A 93 -7.05 -7.57 22.34
C TRP A 93 -5.82 -7.75 23.23
N HIS A 94 -4.74 -8.30 22.68
CA HIS A 94 -3.46 -8.49 23.38
C HIS A 94 -2.88 -7.14 23.86
N ILE A 95 -2.91 -6.12 23.01
CA ILE A 95 -2.47 -4.77 23.36
C ILE A 95 -3.30 -4.18 24.51
N LYS A 96 -4.63 -4.31 24.45
CA LYS A 96 -5.53 -3.78 25.48
C LYS A 96 -5.30 -4.48 26.82
N GLN A 97 -5.07 -5.78 26.80
CA GLN A 97 -4.75 -6.57 27.99
C GLN A 97 -3.44 -6.12 28.62
N HIS A 98 -2.37 -5.96 27.81
CA HIS A 98 -1.06 -5.57 28.31
C HIS A 98 -1.04 -4.12 28.85
N ASN A 99 -1.78 -3.20 28.25
CA ASN A 99 -1.89 -1.82 28.72
C ASN A 99 -2.56 -1.70 30.10
N ARG A 100 -3.46 -2.62 30.45
CA ARG A 100 -4.09 -2.63 31.79
C ARG A 100 -3.11 -2.99 32.89
N ILE A 101 -2.09 -3.80 32.58
CA ILE A 101 -1.16 -4.36 33.57
C ILE A 101 0.10 -3.50 33.70
N HIS A 102 0.60 -2.91 32.61
CA HIS A 102 1.84 -2.12 32.61
C HIS A 102 1.62 -0.69 32.12
N LEU A 103 1.37 0.22 33.07
CA LEU A 103 1.30 1.69 32.91
C LEU A 103 2.65 2.37 32.56
N ARG A 104 3.61 1.65 31.98
CA ARG A 104 4.95 2.20 31.70
C ARG A 104 4.97 2.98 30.39
N SER A 105 5.23 4.29 30.50
CA SER A 105 5.24 5.32 29.43
C SER A 105 5.99 4.94 28.14
N THR A 106 7.09 4.18 28.22
CA THR A 106 7.91 3.83 27.04
C THR A 106 7.18 2.95 26.02
N ASN A 107 6.18 2.18 26.45
CA ASN A 107 5.37 1.34 25.55
C ASN A 107 4.30 2.16 24.80
N ALA A 108 3.90 3.32 25.30
CA ALA A 108 2.86 4.14 24.70
C ALA A 108 3.23 4.65 23.30
N TRP A 109 4.50 4.99 23.07
CA TRP A 109 5.00 5.42 21.76
C TRP A 109 4.96 4.30 20.71
N ARG A 110 5.44 3.10 21.06
CA ARG A 110 5.39 1.93 20.17
C ARG A 110 3.95 1.56 19.85
N LEU A 111 3.08 1.63 20.85
CA LEU A 111 1.65 1.40 20.70
C LEU A 111 1.01 2.42 19.74
N LYS A 112 1.25 3.73 19.93
CA LYS A 112 0.71 4.78 19.05
C LYS A 112 1.12 4.56 17.60
N ARG A 113 2.39 4.19 17.37
CA ARG A 113 2.89 3.85 16.04
C ARG A 113 2.15 2.62 15.47
N ASN A 114 2.05 1.54 16.23
CA ASN A 114 1.38 0.31 15.78
C ASN A 114 -0.11 0.55 15.49
N MET A 115 -0.79 1.36 16.31
CA MET A 115 -2.19 1.75 16.12
C MET A 115 -2.40 2.54 14.83
N LYS A 116 -1.50 3.49 14.53
CA LYS A 116 -1.54 4.24 13.27
C LYS A 116 -1.46 3.30 12.09
N VAL A 117 -0.52 2.36 12.10
CA VAL A 117 -0.39 1.45 10.97
C VAL A 117 -1.45 0.34 10.96
N PHE A 118 -2.10 0.05 12.09
CA PHE A 118 -3.31 -0.76 12.14
C PHE A 118 -4.47 -0.06 11.42
N LYS A 119 -4.76 1.21 11.78
CA LYS A 119 -5.79 2.03 11.13
C LYS A 119 -5.62 2.04 9.60
N ASN A 120 -4.38 2.17 9.14
CA ASN A 120 -4.03 2.15 7.72
C ASN A 120 -4.42 0.85 7.02
N ILE A 121 -4.14 -0.29 7.65
CA ILE A 121 -4.45 -1.61 7.07
C ILE A 121 -5.95 -1.90 7.17
N PHE A 122 -6.60 -1.47 8.24
CA PHE A 122 -8.05 -1.56 8.38
C PHE A 122 -8.74 -0.79 7.25
N ILE A 123 -8.35 0.47 7.00
CA ILE A 123 -8.87 1.28 5.88
C ILE A 123 -8.69 0.54 4.54
N PHE A 124 -7.48 0.02 4.28
CA PHE A 124 -7.22 -0.73 3.04
C PHE A 124 -8.09 -1.99 2.91
N THR A 125 -8.25 -2.73 4.01
CA THR A 125 -9.06 -3.94 4.06
C THR A 125 -10.54 -3.60 3.85
N SER A 126 -11.04 -2.52 4.44
CA SER A 126 -12.41 -2.03 4.23
C SER A 126 -12.65 -1.60 2.78
N ILE A 127 -11.72 -0.88 2.14
CA ILE A 127 -11.84 -0.49 0.73
C ILE A 127 -11.97 -1.73 -0.17
N LEU A 128 -11.10 -2.72 0.03
CA LEU A 128 -11.17 -3.98 -0.72
C LEU A 128 -12.47 -4.75 -0.42
N GLY A 129 -12.88 -4.79 0.85
CA GLY A 129 -14.13 -5.40 1.29
C GLY A 129 -15.36 -4.85 0.56
N ILE A 130 -15.47 -3.52 0.51
CA ILE A 130 -16.55 -2.83 -0.20
C ILE A 130 -16.50 -3.13 -1.71
N GLY A 131 -15.30 -3.16 -2.31
CA GLY A 131 -15.13 -3.43 -3.74
C GLY A 131 -15.44 -4.86 -4.18
N GLY A 132 -15.13 -5.85 -3.33
CA GLY A 132 -15.42 -7.25 -3.62
C GLY A 132 -16.86 -7.67 -3.33
N THR A 133 -17.60 -6.89 -2.52
CA THR A 133 -18.98 -7.21 -2.11
C THR A 133 -19.96 -7.27 -3.29
N PRO A 134 -19.98 -6.31 -4.25
CA PRO A 134 -20.82 -6.41 -5.45
C PRO A 134 -20.63 -7.73 -6.20
N TYR A 135 -19.40 -8.20 -6.38
CA TYR A 135 -19.12 -9.45 -7.07
C TYR A 135 -19.67 -10.68 -6.34
N LEU A 136 -19.54 -10.73 -5.01
CA LEU A 136 -20.15 -11.79 -4.20
C LEU A 136 -21.67 -11.78 -4.31
N ILE A 137 -22.28 -10.59 -4.20
CA ILE A 137 -23.74 -10.43 -4.32
C ILE A 137 -24.18 -10.88 -5.71
N SER A 138 -23.50 -10.46 -6.77
CA SER A 138 -23.80 -10.92 -8.14
C SER A 138 -23.68 -12.44 -8.26
N THR A 139 -22.66 -13.06 -7.65
CA THR A 139 -22.49 -14.51 -7.72
C THR A 139 -23.65 -15.25 -7.01
N ILE A 140 -24.06 -14.79 -5.83
CA ILE A 140 -25.17 -15.37 -5.06
C ILE A 140 -26.50 -15.14 -5.78
N VAL A 141 -26.78 -13.92 -6.23
CA VAL A 141 -28.04 -13.61 -6.91
C VAL A 141 -28.16 -14.37 -8.22
N ASN A 142 -27.05 -14.61 -8.95
CA ASN A 142 -27.04 -15.41 -10.18
C ASN A 142 -27.51 -16.85 -9.97
N ARG A 143 -27.36 -17.38 -8.75
CA ARG A 143 -27.87 -18.71 -8.40
C ARG A 143 -29.39 -18.74 -8.32
N ILE A 144 -30.01 -17.61 -7.98
CA ILE A 144 -31.44 -17.49 -7.74
C ILE A 144 -32.15 -17.01 -9.02
N VAL A 145 -31.61 -15.96 -9.65
CA VAL A 145 -32.18 -15.32 -10.84
C VAL A 145 -31.04 -15.04 -11.82
N PRO A 146 -31.19 -15.34 -13.12
CA PRO A 146 -30.19 -14.97 -14.12
C PRO A 146 -30.01 -13.44 -14.13
N ILE A 147 -28.82 -13.00 -13.74
CA ILE A 147 -28.50 -11.57 -13.63
C ILE A 147 -28.19 -11.00 -15.01
N PRO A 148 -28.69 -9.80 -15.35
CA PRO A 148 -28.35 -9.14 -16.61
C PRO A 148 -26.88 -8.72 -16.65
N TRP A 149 -26.27 -8.81 -17.84
CA TRP A 149 -24.86 -8.47 -18.08
C TRP A 149 -24.34 -7.18 -17.41
N PRO A 150 -25.06 -6.04 -17.40
CA PRO A 150 -24.55 -4.78 -16.84
C PRO A 150 -24.16 -4.87 -15.36
N LEU A 151 -24.87 -5.66 -14.56
CA LEU A 151 -24.58 -5.79 -13.12
C LEU A 151 -23.21 -6.46 -12.88
N TYR A 152 -22.78 -7.35 -13.77
CA TYR A 152 -21.45 -7.96 -13.70
C TYR A 152 -20.35 -6.99 -14.08
N SER A 153 -20.57 -6.20 -15.13
CA SER A 153 -19.64 -5.15 -15.53
C SER A 153 -19.44 -4.14 -14.40
N ILE A 154 -20.51 -3.79 -13.68
CA ILE A 154 -20.43 -2.95 -12.47
C ILE A 154 -19.59 -3.63 -11.38
N SER A 155 -19.77 -4.92 -11.14
CA SER A 155 -18.97 -5.68 -10.16
C SER A 155 -17.48 -5.71 -10.52
N PHE A 156 -17.12 -5.97 -11.78
CA PHE A 156 -15.74 -5.89 -12.25
C PHE A 156 -15.16 -4.48 -12.15
N LEU A 157 -15.94 -3.48 -12.54
CA LEU A 157 -15.54 -2.07 -12.43
C LEU A 157 -15.31 -1.68 -10.96
N SER A 158 -16.14 -2.17 -10.04
CA SER A 158 -15.96 -1.93 -8.60
C SER A 158 -14.65 -2.51 -8.08
N ILE A 159 -14.30 -3.74 -8.46
CA ILE A 159 -13.01 -4.35 -8.11
C ILE A 159 -11.84 -3.53 -8.68
N ALA A 160 -11.92 -3.14 -9.96
CA ALA A 160 -10.87 -2.33 -10.59
C ALA A 160 -10.71 -0.96 -9.91
N CYS A 161 -11.81 -0.25 -9.67
CA CYS A 161 -11.82 1.04 -8.99
C CYS A 161 -11.29 0.93 -7.56
N THR A 162 -11.70 -0.08 -6.79
CA THR A 162 -11.20 -0.26 -5.42
C THR A 162 -9.72 -0.65 -5.37
N SER A 163 -9.21 -1.38 -6.36
CA SER A 163 -7.78 -1.61 -6.52
C SER A 163 -6.99 -0.31 -6.78
N ALA A 164 -7.51 0.55 -7.66
CA ALA A 164 -6.92 1.86 -7.93
C ALA A 164 -6.95 2.78 -6.69
N VAL A 165 -8.11 2.89 -6.03
CA VAL A 165 -8.27 3.66 -4.79
C VAL A 165 -7.39 3.10 -3.68
N GLY A 166 -7.28 1.78 -3.55
CA GLY A 166 -6.41 1.12 -2.58
C GLY A 166 -4.93 1.43 -2.82
N SER A 167 -4.49 1.45 -4.08
CA SER A 167 -3.13 1.83 -4.46
C SER A 167 -2.81 3.28 -4.11
N ILE A 168 -3.74 4.20 -4.41
CA ILE A 168 -3.66 5.60 -4.03
C ILE A 168 -3.63 5.75 -2.50
N ALA A 169 -4.49 5.02 -1.79
CA ALA A 169 -4.54 5.03 -0.33
C ALA A 169 -3.20 4.59 0.27
N ILE A 170 -2.58 3.51 -0.21
CA ILE A 170 -1.25 3.06 0.25
C ILE A 170 -0.21 4.17 0.07
N LEU A 171 -0.21 4.85 -1.07
CA LEU A 171 0.72 5.93 -1.39
C LEU A 171 0.62 7.08 -0.37
N PHE A 172 -0.60 7.53 -0.08
CA PHE A 172 -0.85 8.64 0.87
C PHE A 172 -0.62 8.25 2.32
N THR A 173 -0.84 6.98 2.63
CA THR A 173 -0.80 6.43 3.98
C THR A 173 0.62 6.13 4.46
N ASN A 174 1.54 5.87 3.53
CA ASN A 174 2.95 5.68 3.82
C ASN A 174 3.69 7.03 3.90
N GLU A 175 3.97 7.49 5.12
CA GLU A 175 4.64 8.78 5.35
C GLU A 175 6.04 8.86 4.74
N GLN A 176 6.77 7.74 4.68
CA GLN A 176 8.10 7.71 4.07
C GLN A 176 8.00 7.86 2.55
N ALA A 177 7.10 7.11 1.93
CA ALA A 177 6.85 7.23 0.49
C ALA A 177 6.42 8.65 0.12
N ARG A 178 5.48 9.23 0.89
CA ARG A 178 5.03 10.60 0.70
C ARG A 178 6.17 11.61 0.80
N LYS A 179 7.04 11.50 1.82
CA LYS A 179 8.20 12.39 1.98
C LYS A 179 9.16 12.30 0.78
N ILE A 180 9.44 11.10 0.29
CA ILE A 180 10.32 10.89 -0.87
C ILE A 180 9.71 11.50 -2.13
N ILE A 181 8.41 11.30 -2.36
CA ILE A 181 7.70 11.84 -3.53
C ILE A 181 7.64 13.37 -3.46
N CYS A 182 7.28 13.95 -2.32
CA CYS A 182 7.27 15.39 -2.11
C CYS A 182 8.67 16.00 -2.31
N ALA A 183 9.73 15.35 -1.79
CA ALA A 183 11.10 15.80 -1.98
C ALA A 183 11.51 15.77 -3.47
N LYS A 184 11.15 14.71 -4.20
CA LYS A 184 11.43 14.59 -5.64
C LYS A 184 10.67 15.63 -6.45
N PHE A 185 9.42 15.93 -6.09
CA PHE A 185 8.60 16.93 -6.75
C PHE A 185 9.15 18.34 -6.53
N ARG A 186 9.53 18.68 -5.29
CA ARG A 186 10.16 19.97 -4.96
C ARG A 186 11.49 20.17 -5.71
N ARG A 187 12.32 19.13 -5.84
CA ARG A 187 13.57 19.22 -6.63
C ARG A 187 13.30 19.47 -8.12
N ARG A 188 12.25 18.88 -8.70
CA ARG A 188 11.88 19.14 -10.10
C ARG A 188 11.44 20.59 -10.33
N GLN A 189 10.76 21.20 -9.36
CA GLN A 189 10.35 22.61 -9.45
C GLN A 189 11.56 23.58 -9.37
N LEU A 190 12.63 23.21 -8.65
CA LEU A 190 13.86 24.01 -8.57
C LEU A 190 14.76 23.92 -9.82
N ILE A 191 14.58 22.89 -10.65
CA ILE A 191 15.36 22.66 -11.89
C ILE A 191 14.60 23.18 -13.13
N ILE A 192 13.53 23.95 -12.95
CA ILE A 192 13.03 24.83 -14.02
C ILE A 192 13.76 26.16 -13.82
N PRO A 193 14.96 26.37 -14.40
CA PRO A 193 15.60 27.66 -14.32
C PRO A 193 14.70 28.68 -15.01
N ASN A 194 14.60 29.86 -14.40
CA ASN A 194 14.18 31.09 -15.06
C ASN A 194 15.08 31.33 -16.30
N ALA A 195 14.80 30.64 -17.41
CA ALA A 195 15.45 30.85 -18.70
C ALA A 195 15.04 32.20 -19.34
N THR A 196 14.26 33.02 -18.63
CA THR A 196 13.81 34.35 -19.04
C THR A 196 14.18 35.46 -18.05
N MET A 197 15.22 35.29 -17.22
CA MET A 197 15.87 36.46 -16.60
C MET A 197 17.01 36.99 -17.49
N ASN A 198 16.56 37.78 -18.47
CA ASN A 198 17.19 38.98 -19.01
C ASN A 198 18.67 39.22 -18.64
N LYS A 199 19.56 38.88 -19.58
CA LYS A 199 21.03 38.97 -19.54
C LYS A 199 21.62 40.40 -19.44
N LYS A 200 20.84 41.42 -19.07
CA LYS A 200 21.26 42.84 -19.21
C LYS A 200 21.78 43.54 -17.96
N SER A 201 21.67 42.97 -16.75
CA SER A 201 22.02 43.71 -15.51
C SER A 201 23.32 43.29 -14.81
N VAL A 202 23.99 42.21 -15.21
CA VAL A 202 25.18 41.70 -14.49
C VAL A 202 26.49 42.41 -14.88
N LYS A 203 26.52 43.18 -15.98
CA LYS A 203 27.74 43.90 -16.38
C LYS A 203 28.04 45.20 -15.61
N VAL A 204 27.14 45.68 -14.74
CA VAL A 204 27.33 46.98 -14.07
C VAL A 204 27.90 46.86 -12.64
N ASN A 205 27.67 45.74 -11.94
CA ASN A 205 28.09 45.63 -10.53
C ASN A 205 29.46 44.98 -10.28
N GLN A 206 30.13 44.45 -11.31
CA GLN A 206 31.48 43.87 -11.14
C GLN A 206 32.61 44.90 -11.20
N ILE A 207 32.35 46.13 -11.63
CA ILE A 207 33.38 47.17 -11.74
C ILE A 207 33.52 47.97 -10.43
N ALA A 208 32.47 48.05 -9.61
CA ALA A 208 32.50 48.84 -8.37
C ALA A 208 33.26 48.16 -7.21
N THR A 209 33.39 46.83 -7.19
CA THR A 209 33.96 46.11 -6.04
C THR A 209 35.49 45.96 -6.10
N TYR A 210 36.12 46.19 -7.26
CA TYR A 210 37.58 46.08 -7.38
C TYR A 210 38.34 47.33 -6.93
N HIS A 211 37.68 48.49 -6.84
CA HIS A 211 38.34 49.73 -6.44
C HIS A 211 38.48 49.91 -4.91
N HIS A 212 37.76 49.14 -4.08
CA HIS A 212 37.81 49.32 -2.63
C HIS A 212 38.84 48.42 -1.92
N LYS A 213 39.48 47.47 -2.63
CA LYS A 213 40.35 46.47 -2.00
C LYS A 213 41.85 46.77 -2.11
N ILE A 214 42.23 47.91 -2.69
CA ILE A 214 43.64 48.29 -2.87
C ILE A 214 44.14 49.16 -1.71
N ASP A 215 43.27 49.77 -0.91
CA ASP A 215 43.66 50.71 0.16
C ASP A 215 43.92 50.06 1.53
N GLU A 216 43.80 48.73 1.67
CA GLU A 216 43.92 48.02 2.96
C GLU A 216 45.23 47.23 3.15
N ILE A 217 46.18 47.33 2.22
CA ILE A 217 47.47 46.61 2.30
C ILE A 217 48.62 47.62 2.49
N GLU A 218 48.60 48.37 3.58
CA GLU A 218 49.82 48.97 4.10
C GLU A 218 49.73 49.05 5.62
N ILE A 219 50.84 48.74 6.30
CA ILE A 219 51.10 48.83 7.75
C ILE A 219 50.83 47.54 8.55
N LEU A 220 51.85 46.67 8.59
CA LEU A 220 52.13 45.81 9.76
C LEU A 220 53.63 45.91 10.08
N PRO A 221 54.03 46.41 11.28
CA PRO A 221 55.42 46.46 11.68
C PRO A 221 55.90 45.12 12.23
N ALA A 222 57.11 44.73 11.82
CA ALA A 222 57.86 43.63 12.40
C ALA A 222 58.38 44.04 13.78
N ASN A 223 58.19 43.19 14.80
CA ASN A 223 58.85 43.35 16.08
C ASN A 223 59.53 42.04 16.50
N ASN A 224 60.80 42.20 16.87
CA ASN A 224 61.74 41.21 17.42
C ASN A 224 61.45 40.93 18.89
#